data_AF-A0A0Q5LV59-F1
#
_entry.id   AF-A0A0Q5LV59-F1
#
_cell.length_a   1.000
_cell.length_b   1.000
_cell.length_c   1.000
_cell.angle_alpha   90.00
_cell.angle_beta   90.00
_cell.angle_gamma   90.00
#
_symmetry.space_group_name_H-M   'P 1'
#
loop_
_entity.id
_entity.type
_entity.pdbx_description
1 polymer ?
#
loop_
_entity_poly.entity_id
_entity_poly.type
_entity_poly.pdbx_seq_one_letter_code
_entity_poly.pdbx_strand_id
1 'polypeptide(L)'
;MTLWGEIALDGARRSVTVQREYPATPAELWAALTEPERLARWIGRYEATADGFRLEMGAPDTDAVVDGRVLACEPQERLLVAWRYSGAGETEAQTELEVTIEHAGDDRVLLTLTHRRVQAVTASVYGAGWQDVLTHLARELGGEASPQEHDGYLGEAADPAAFDAALDEYRRGEAALVPATIERTGDRSAVALERVLDAPLGDVWDALTLPDRVGRWLWPVVEWPDDPVRERRLRAGDVMRLGDENVEGAVQELEVLDLHERAQLRFTWGDSAVSIRIEETRDGTLLSLVQDGVKDTFGAGRLRSAPDFAAGWHTLIDQLTLLLAGLSVPAPGRLWEAAYLVYAGE
;
A
#
# COMPACT_ATOMS: atom_id res chain seq x y z
N MET A 1 -8.24 -15.11 -14.42
CA MET A 1 -8.40 -15.19 -12.95
C MET A 1 -9.59 -14.33 -12.57
N THR A 2 -10.39 -14.74 -11.59
CA THR A 2 -11.48 -13.93 -11.03
C THR A 2 -10.97 -13.25 -9.76
N LEU A 3 -11.14 -11.93 -9.67
CA LEU A 3 -10.87 -11.18 -8.44
C LEU A 3 -12.08 -11.31 -7.50
N TRP A 4 -11.85 -11.62 -6.23
CA TRP A 4 -12.93 -11.77 -5.24
C TRP A 4 -13.16 -10.55 -4.38
N GLY A 5 -12.39 -9.49 -4.59
CA GLY A 5 -12.46 -8.32 -3.76
C GLY A 5 -12.23 -7.01 -4.48
N GLU A 6 -12.46 -5.96 -3.74
CA GLU A 6 -12.30 -4.57 -4.16
C GLU A 6 -11.57 -3.78 -3.08
N ILE A 7 -10.88 -2.73 -3.52
CA ILE A 7 -10.24 -1.75 -2.64
C ILE A 7 -11.02 -0.46 -2.78
N ALA A 8 -11.28 0.20 -1.66
CA ALA A 8 -11.94 1.50 -1.60
C ALA A 8 -11.20 2.46 -0.66
N LEU A 9 -11.51 3.75 -0.79
CA LEU A 9 -11.00 4.79 0.10
C LEU A 9 -11.64 4.69 1.49
N ASP A 10 -10.83 4.91 2.53
CA ASP A 10 -11.23 4.98 3.94
C ASP A 10 -10.48 6.16 4.60
N GLY A 11 -10.84 7.38 4.20
CA GLY A 11 -10.08 8.59 4.54
C GLY A 11 -8.70 8.60 3.90
N ALA A 12 -7.64 8.82 4.70
CA ALA A 12 -6.24 8.68 4.26
C ALA A 12 -5.81 7.22 4.07
N ARG A 13 -6.61 6.27 4.58
CA ARG A 13 -6.37 4.83 4.53
C ARG A 13 -7.28 4.18 3.49
N ARG A 14 -7.19 2.85 3.39
CA ARG A 14 -7.95 2.01 2.45
C ARG A 14 -8.77 1.00 3.22
N SER A 15 -9.85 0.55 2.59
CA SER A 15 -10.56 -0.67 2.97
C SER A 15 -10.44 -1.71 1.86
N VAL A 16 -10.32 -2.97 2.24
CA VAL A 16 -10.33 -4.12 1.33
C VAL A 16 -11.53 -4.98 1.68
N THR A 17 -12.39 -5.26 0.71
CA THR A 17 -13.51 -6.19 0.90
C THR A 17 -13.33 -7.37 -0.03
N VAL A 18 -13.33 -8.60 0.51
CA VAL A 18 -13.26 -9.85 -0.25
C VAL A 18 -14.49 -10.69 0.07
N GLN A 19 -15.16 -11.19 -0.97
CA GLN A 19 -16.38 -11.98 -0.84
C GLN A 19 -16.22 -13.35 -1.49
N ARG A 20 -16.65 -14.40 -0.79
CA ARG A 20 -16.59 -15.77 -1.31
C ARG A 20 -17.71 -16.64 -0.77
N GLU A 21 -18.31 -17.44 -1.65
CA GLU A 21 -19.29 -18.44 -1.28
C GLU A 21 -18.64 -19.80 -0.96
N TYR A 22 -19.17 -20.49 0.05
CA TYR A 22 -18.71 -21.81 0.50
C TYR A 22 -19.87 -22.83 0.55
N PRO A 23 -19.62 -24.11 0.21
CA PRO A 23 -20.58 -25.23 0.40
C PRO A 23 -20.65 -25.64 1.87
N ALA A 24 -21.11 -24.74 2.74
CA ALA A 24 -21.18 -24.96 4.17
C ALA A 24 -22.42 -24.28 4.76
N THR A 25 -22.80 -24.72 5.95
CA THR A 25 -23.78 -24.01 6.80
C THR A 25 -23.12 -22.86 7.57
N PRO A 26 -23.89 -21.86 8.07
CA PRO A 26 -23.33 -20.80 8.90
C PRO A 26 -22.63 -21.34 10.16
N ALA A 27 -23.16 -22.42 10.75
CA ALA A 27 -22.55 -23.06 11.91
C ALA A 27 -21.18 -23.67 11.59
N GLU A 28 -21.05 -24.35 10.45
CA GLU A 28 -19.76 -24.93 10.02
C GLU A 28 -18.72 -23.87 9.68
N LEU A 29 -19.12 -22.81 8.97
CA LEU A 29 -18.24 -21.68 8.68
C LEU A 29 -17.85 -20.94 9.97
N TRP A 30 -18.79 -20.69 10.87
CA TRP A 30 -18.52 -20.04 12.15
C TRP A 30 -17.52 -20.83 13.00
N ALA A 31 -17.66 -22.16 13.06
CA ALA A 31 -16.70 -23.00 13.76
C ALA A 31 -15.30 -22.93 13.10
N ALA A 32 -15.20 -22.80 11.77
CA ALA A 32 -13.91 -22.65 11.09
C ALA A 32 -13.21 -21.32 11.40
N LEU A 33 -14.01 -20.28 11.69
CA LEU A 33 -13.54 -18.94 12.01
C LEU A 33 -13.25 -18.72 13.51
N THR A 34 -13.72 -19.61 14.39
CA THR A 34 -13.68 -19.38 15.85
C THR A 34 -13.05 -20.50 16.67
N GLU A 35 -13.00 -21.73 16.17
CA GLU A 35 -12.36 -22.84 16.88
C GLU A 35 -10.84 -22.84 16.61
N PRO A 36 -9.98 -22.75 17.64
CA PRO A 36 -8.53 -22.63 17.47
C PRO A 36 -7.91 -23.74 16.62
N GLU A 37 -8.35 -24.99 16.78
CA GLU A 37 -7.86 -26.14 16.03
C GLU A 37 -8.25 -26.10 14.55
N ARG A 38 -9.32 -25.37 14.20
CA ARG A 38 -9.76 -25.16 12.82
C ARG A 38 -9.14 -23.93 12.22
N LEU A 39 -9.03 -22.83 12.97
CA LEU A 39 -8.27 -21.63 12.59
C LEU A 39 -6.84 -21.96 12.19
N ALA A 40 -6.19 -22.83 12.98
CA ALA A 40 -4.88 -23.34 12.67
C ALA A 40 -4.82 -23.74 11.19
N ARG A 41 -5.74 -24.60 10.73
CA ARG A 41 -5.76 -25.27 9.42
C ARG A 41 -5.82 -24.38 8.18
N TRP A 42 -6.10 -23.07 8.31
CA TRP A 42 -6.17 -22.18 7.14
C TRP A 42 -5.54 -20.80 7.32
N ILE A 43 -5.48 -20.23 8.53
CA ILE A 43 -4.96 -18.86 8.73
C ILE A 43 -3.77 -18.79 9.70
N GLY A 44 -3.76 -19.60 10.74
CA GLY A 44 -2.66 -19.56 11.71
C GLY A 44 -3.02 -20.05 13.10
N ARG A 45 -2.00 -20.21 13.94
CA ARG A 45 -2.17 -20.69 15.32
C ARG A 45 -2.71 -19.56 16.19
N TYR A 46 -3.89 -19.79 16.75
CA TYR A 46 -4.52 -18.89 17.70
C TYR A 46 -4.06 -19.18 19.14
N GLU A 47 -3.74 -18.12 19.88
CA GLU A 47 -3.51 -18.14 21.33
C GLU A 47 -4.28 -17.00 21.99
N ALA A 48 -5.04 -17.33 23.05
CA ALA A 48 -5.68 -16.31 23.87
C ALA A 48 -4.65 -15.63 24.79
N THR A 49 -4.69 -14.30 24.87
CA THR A 49 -3.82 -13.52 25.75
C THR A 49 -4.65 -12.80 26.82
N ALA A 50 -3.99 -12.16 27.79
CA ALA A 50 -4.69 -11.42 28.85
C ALA A 50 -5.55 -10.26 28.30
N ASP A 51 -5.09 -9.61 27.23
CA ASP A 51 -5.70 -8.40 26.65
C ASP A 51 -6.37 -8.64 25.28
N GLY A 52 -6.46 -9.89 24.83
CA GLY A 52 -7.04 -10.24 23.53
C GLY A 52 -6.56 -11.58 23.01
N PHE A 53 -6.00 -11.59 21.80
CA PHE A 53 -5.45 -12.78 21.17
C PHE A 53 -4.15 -12.47 20.43
N ARG A 54 -3.39 -13.53 20.18
CA ARG A 54 -2.25 -13.57 19.28
C ARG A 54 -2.51 -14.63 18.22
N LEU A 55 -2.31 -14.28 16.97
CA LEU A 55 -2.41 -15.17 15.83
C LEU A 55 -1.04 -15.24 15.16
N GLU A 56 -0.40 -16.40 15.26
CA GLU A 56 0.85 -16.69 14.54
C GLU A 56 0.48 -17.17 13.14
N MET A 57 0.72 -16.31 12.16
CA MET A 57 0.48 -16.58 10.75
C MET A 57 1.76 -17.10 10.10
N GLY A 58 1.67 -17.92 9.07
CA GLY A 58 2.86 -18.42 8.37
C GLY A 58 3.58 -19.58 9.10
N ALA A 59 4.67 -20.04 8.47
CA ALA A 59 5.38 -21.24 8.89
C ALA A 59 6.00 -21.00 10.28
N PRO A 60 6.38 -22.05 11.03
CA PRO A 60 7.05 -21.89 12.32
C PRO A 60 8.30 -20.99 12.31
N ASP A 61 8.94 -20.82 11.14
CA ASP A 61 10.13 -20.00 10.95
C ASP A 61 9.84 -18.55 10.47
N THR A 62 8.57 -18.19 10.31
CA THR A 62 8.15 -16.82 9.94
C THR A 62 7.92 -15.97 11.20
N ASP A 63 8.17 -14.67 11.10
CA ASP A 63 7.91 -13.69 12.17
C ASP A 63 6.55 -12.99 12.03
N ALA A 64 5.66 -13.54 11.20
CA ALA A 64 4.36 -12.97 10.90
C ALA A 64 3.36 -13.23 12.03
N VAL A 65 3.00 -12.17 12.74
CA VAL A 65 2.16 -12.23 13.93
C VAL A 65 1.10 -11.15 13.86
N VAL A 66 -0.10 -11.48 14.31
CA VAL A 66 -1.17 -10.52 14.55
C VAL A 66 -1.51 -10.51 16.03
N ASP A 67 -1.37 -9.34 16.67
CA ASP A 67 -1.97 -9.09 17.97
C ASP A 67 -3.33 -8.41 17.76
N GLY A 68 -4.36 -8.84 18.50
CA GLY A 68 -5.70 -8.31 18.30
C GLY A 68 -6.60 -8.45 19.52
N ARG A 69 -7.80 -7.89 19.42
CA ARG A 69 -8.88 -8.07 20.41
C ARG A 69 -10.22 -8.22 19.71
N VAL A 70 -11.12 -9.00 20.29
CA VAL A 70 -12.50 -9.11 19.80
C VAL A 70 -13.26 -7.84 20.17
N LEU A 71 -13.84 -7.17 19.18
CA LEU A 71 -14.61 -5.94 19.33
C LEU A 71 -16.11 -6.20 19.29
N ALA A 72 -16.55 -7.14 18.45
CA ALA A 72 -17.92 -7.64 18.41
C ALA A 72 -17.93 -9.11 18.01
N CYS A 73 -18.85 -9.89 18.57
CA CYS A 73 -19.00 -11.31 18.31
C CYS A 73 -20.49 -11.68 18.38
N GLU A 74 -21.08 -11.88 17.22
CA GLU A 74 -22.48 -12.26 17.01
C GLU A 74 -22.45 -13.65 16.37
N PRO A 75 -22.71 -14.72 17.15
CA PRO A 75 -22.54 -16.09 16.69
C PRO A 75 -23.23 -16.38 15.36
N GLN A 76 -22.50 -16.97 14.42
CA GLN A 76 -22.94 -17.35 13.07
C GLN A 76 -23.33 -16.20 12.14
N GLU A 77 -23.12 -14.95 12.56
CA GLU A 77 -23.51 -13.77 11.78
C GLU A 77 -22.33 -12.83 11.56
N ARG A 78 -21.58 -12.48 12.62
CA ARG A 78 -20.57 -11.43 12.54
C ARG A 78 -19.46 -11.56 13.57
N LEU A 79 -18.23 -11.36 13.12
CA LEU A 79 -17.05 -11.24 13.97
C LEU A 79 -16.29 -9.97 13.59
N LEU A 80 -16.02 -9.10 14.55
CA LEU A 80 -15.19 -7.90 14.37
C LEU A 80 -14.02 -7.95 15.33
N VAL A 81 -12.81 -7.82 14.81
CA VAL A 81 -11.58 -7.83 15.61
C VAL A 81 -10.72 -6.59 15.30
N ALA A 82 -10.06 -6.07 16.32
CA ALA A 82 -8.91 -5.20 16.13
C ALA A 82 -7.74 -6.06 15.63
N TRP A 83 -7.01 -5.54 14.65
CA TRP A 83 -5.96 -6.28 13.96
C TRP A 83 -4.68 -5.44 13.97
N ARG A 84 -3.56 -6.00 14.43
CA ARG A 84 -2.26 -5.34 14.37
C ARG A 84 -1.20 -6.34 13.91
N TYR A 85 -0.85 -6.24 12.64
CA TYR A 85 0.14 -7.10 12.00
C TYR A 85 1.57 -6.65 12.34
N SER A 86 2.45 -7.62 12.58
CA SER A 86 3.89 -7.45 12.69
C SER A 86 4.57 -8.55 11.90
N GLY A 87 5.62 -8.22 11.14
CA GLY A 87 6.36 -9.17 10.33
C GLY A 87 7.49 -8.47 9.58
N ALA A 88 8.51 -9.24 9.16
CA ALA A 88 9.73 -8.73 8.55
C ALA A 88 10.40 -7.59 9.37
N GLY A 89 10.30 -7.63 10.70
CA GLY A 89 10.83 -6.59 11.58
C GLY A 89 10.02 -5.27 11.64
N GLU A 90 8.85 -5.21 11.00
CA GLU A 90 7.97 -4.05 10.98
C GLU A 90 6.69 -4.30 11.79
N THR A 91 6.04 -3.23 12.25
CA THR A 91 4.76 -3.30 12.96
C THR A 91 3.82 -2.26 12.38
N GLU A 92 2.69 -2.73 11.86
CA GLU A 92 1.68 -1.85 11.28
C GLU A 92 0.83 -1.17 12.36
N ALA A 93 0.18 -0.08 11.96
CA ALA A 93 -0.84 0.56 12.79
C ALA A 93 -2.03 -0.39 13.01
N GLN A 94 -2.73 -0.22 14.13
CA GLN A 94 -3.95 -1.01 14.39
C GLN A 94 -5.03 -0.72 13.34
N THR A 95 -5.61 -1.78 12.80
CA THR A 95 -6.68 -1.81 11.80
C THR A 95 -7.90 -2.57 12.36
N GLU A 96 -8.93 -2.76 11.55
CA GLU A 96 -10.13 -3.54 11.91
C GLU A 96 -10.44 -4.58 10.84
N LEU A 97 -10.62 -5.83 11.26
CA LEU A 97 -11.05 -6.92 10.39
C LEU A 97 -12.46 -7.33 10.80
N GLU A 98 -13.40 -7.19 9.88
CA GLU A 98 -14.78 -7.63 10.02
C GLU A 98 -15.06 -8.80 9.10
N VAL A 99 -15.77 -9.79 9.63
CA VAL A 99 -16.29 -10.92 8.89
C VAL A 99 -17.79 -10.98 9.12
N THR A 100 -18.57 -11.04 8.05
CA THR A 100 -20.01 -11.31 8.09
C THR A 100 -20.35 -12.58 7.31
N ILE A 101 -21.37 -13.28 7.78
CA ILE A 101 -21.87 -14.52 7.21
C ILE A 101 -23.32 -14.31 6.81
N GLU A 102 -23.61 -14.54 5.53
CA GLU A 102 -24.96 -14.47 4.99
C GLU A 102 -25.35 -15.83 4.39
N HIS A 103 -26.64 -16.19 4.51
CA HIS A 103 -27.15 -17.39 3.86
C HIS A 103 -27.25 -17.14 2.34
N ALA A 104 -26.69 -18.05 1.55
CA ALA A 104 -26.68 -17.99 0.09
C ALA A 104 -27.42 -19.18 -0.56
N GLY A 105 -28.31 -19.84 0.20
CA GLY A 105 -29.06 -21.02 -0.22
C GLY A 105 -29.17 -22.04 0.92
N ASP A 106 -29.67 -23.24 0.62
CA ASP A 106 -29.92 -24.28 1.63
C ASP A 106 -28.61 -24.83 2.25
N ASP A 107 -27.54 -24.97 1.45
CA ASP A 107 -26.22 -25.51 1.85
C ASP A 107 -25.07 -24.60 1.39
N ARG A 108 -25.32 -23.28 1.37
CA ARG A 108 -24.35 -22.28 0.91
C ARG A 108 -24.36 -21.07 1.83
N VAL A 109 -23.17 -20.55 2.09
CA VAL A 109 -22.97 -19.29 2.81
C VAL A 109 -22.07 -18.36 2.03
N LEU A 110 -22.41 -17.08 2.05
CA LEU A 110 -21.55 -16.00 1.58
C LEU A 110 -20.76 -15.46 2.77
N LEU A 111 -19.43 -15.56 2.69
CA LEU A 111 -18.52 -14.89 3.60
C LEU A 111 -18.15 -13.54 2.98
N THR A 112 -18.36 -12.45 3.73
CA THR A 112 -17.78 -11.14 3.41
C THR A 112 -16.73 -10.79 4.45
N LEU A 113 -15.49 -10.59 4.01
CA LEU A 113 -14.39 -10.13 4.83
C LEU A 113 -14.05 -8.69 4.44
N THR A 114 -14.11 -7.78 5.41
CA THR A 114 -13.74 -6.37 5.22
C THR A 114 -12.61 -5.99 6.17
N HIS A 115 -11.45 -5.66 5.61
CA HIS A 115 -10.30 -5.11 6.34
C HIS A 115 -10.27 -3.59 6.17
N ARG A 116 -10.55 -2.84 7.24
CA ARG A 116 -10.65 -1.37 7.26
C ARG A 116 -9.40 -0.71 7.81
N ARG A 117 -9.22 0.57 7.49
CA ARG A 117 -8.11 1.40 7.97
C ARG A 117 -6.75 0.80 7.67
N VAL A 118 -6.61 0.13 6.54
CA VAL A 118 -5.35 -0.43 6.04
C VAL A 118 -4.53 0.69 5.42
N GLN A 119 -3.21 0.66 5.59
CA GLN A 119 -2.35 1.66 4.97
C GLN A 119 -2.48 1.65 3.44
N ALA A 120 -2.30 2.83 2.86
CA ALA A 120 -2.11 3.00 1.41
C ALA A 120 -1.12 1.99 0.87
N VAL A 121 -1.29 1.56 -0.39
CA VAL A 121 -0.38 0.60 -1.06
C VAL A 121 -0.45 -0.82 -0.46
N THR A 122 -0.34 -0.98 0.86
CA THR A 122 -0.44 -2.29 1.55
C THR A 122 -1.82 -2.92 1.35
N ALA A 123 -2.86 -2.13 1.10
CA ALA A 123 -4.19 -2.64 0.74
C ALA A 123 -4.18 -3.63 -0.44
N SER A 124 -3.30 -3.45 -1.44
CA SER A 124 -3.20 -4.42 -2.53
C SER A 124 -2.61 -5.76 -2.10
N VAL A 125 -1.66 -5.72 -1.16
CA VAL A 125 -1.06 -6.91 -0.55
C VAL A 125 -2.10 -7.64 0.30
N TYR A 126 -2.89 -6.91 1.09
CA TYR A 126 -3.99 -7.51 1.85
C TYR A 126 -5.10 -8.08 0.95
N GLY A 127 -5.46 -7.42 -0.16
CA GLY A 127 -6.42 -7.97 -1.13
C GLY A 127 -5.98 -9.31 -1.70
N ALA A 128 -4.74 -9.38 -2.18
CA ALA A 128 -4.16 -10.63 -2.70
C ALA A 128 -4.03 -11.68 -1.60
N GLY A 129 -3.54 -11.29 -0.41
CA GLY A 129 -3.38 -12.17 0.75
C GLY A 129 -4.69 -12.76 1.24
N TRP A 130 -5.75 -11.97 1.36
CA TRP A 130 -7.07 -12.47 1.75
C TRP A 130 -7.65 -13.42 0.71
N GLN A 131 -7.49 -13.11 -0.58
CA GLN A 131 -7.92 -14.01 -1.65
C GLN A 131 -7.20 -15.37 -1.55
N ASP A 132 -5.89 -15.38 -1.30
CA ASP A 132 -5.14 -16.61 -1.11
C ASP A 132 -5.56 -17.37 0.15
N VAL A 133 -5.58 -16.70 1.31
CA VAL A 133 -6.00 -17.26 2.60
C VAL A 133 -7.41 -17.87 2.56
N LEU A 134 -8.36 -17.20 1.89
CA LEU A 134 -9.73 -17.71 1.74
C LEU A 134 -9.82 -18.95 0.85
N THR A 135 -8.78 -19.27 0.07
CA THR A 135 -8.63 -20.55 -0.65
C THR A 135 -8.27 -21.69 0.26
N HIS A 136 -7.45 -21.47 1.28
CA HIS A 136 -7.21 -22.46 2.32
C HIS A 136 -8.48 -22.74 3.15
N LEU A 137 -9.30 -21.72 3.43
CA LEU A 137 -10.59 -21.91 4.10
C LEU A 137 -11.54 -22.81 3.29
N ALA A 138 -11.51 -22.73 1.96
CA ALA A 138 -12.33 -23.60 1.11
C ALA A 138 -11.99 -25.09 1.29
N ARG A 139 -10.70 -25.41 1.46
CA ARG A 139 -10.24 -26.79 1.73
C ARG A 139 -10.71 -27.29 3.07
N GLU A 140 -10.60 -26.47 4.11
CA GLU A 140 -11.07 -26.81 5.46
C GLU A 140 -12.59 -27.05 5.51
N LEU A 141 -13.37 -26.41 4.63
CA LEU A 141 -14.81 -26.61 4.51
C LEU A 141 -15.19 -27.70 3.50
N GLY A 142 -14.23 -28.48 2.98
CA GLY A 142 -14.49 -29.59 2.06
C GLY A 142 -14.92 -29.16 0.65
N GLY A 143 -14.69 -27.89 0.27
CA GLY A 143 -14.92 -27.41 -1.09
C GLY A 143 -13.84 -27.88 -2.08
N GLU A 144 -14.17 -27.92 -3.37
CA GLU A 144 -13.19 -28.09 -4.44
C GLU A 144 -12.20 -26.89 -4.43
N ALA A 145 -10.99 -27.12 -3.90
CA ALA A 145 -9.81 -26.32 -4.19
C ALA A 145 -9.39 -26.57 -5.66
N SER A 146 -8.82 -25.57 -6.35
CA SER A 146 -8.52 -25.76 -7.77
C SER A 146 -7.45 -26.87 -7.95
N PRO A 147 -7.45 -27.60 -9.09
CA PRO A 147 -6.69 -28.85 -9.24
C PRO A 147 -5.16 -28.72 -9.25
N GLN A 148 -4.61 -27.50 -9.20
CA GLN A 148 -3.18 -27.22 -9.38
C GLN A 148 -2.47 -26.84 -8.08
N GLU A 149 -3.15 -26.92 -6.94
CA GLU A 149 -2.67 -26.25 -5.75
C GLU A 149 -1.89 -27.19 -4.82
N HIS A 150 -0.76 -26.70 -4.32
CA HIS A 150 0.09 -27.38 -3.35
C HIS A 150 -0.44 -27.19 -1.92
N ASP A 151 0.03 -28.03 -0.99
CA ASP A 151 -0.15 -27.85 0.47
C ASP A 151 0.65 -26.62 0.95
N GLY A 152 0.18 -25.42 0.60
CA GLY A 152 0.72 -24.13 1.03
C GLY A 152 0.22 -23.74 2.43
N TYR A 153 0.21 -24.67 3.38
CA TYR A 153 -0.15 -24.32 4.74
C TYR A 153 0.91 -23.40 5.32
N LEU A 154 0.57 -22.11 5.43
CA LEU A 154 1.32 -21.13 6.20
C LEU A 154 2.79 -20.99 5.70
N GLY A 155 3.01 -20.29 4.59
CA GLY A 155 4.37 -19.89 4.17
C GLY A 155 4.57 -19.72 2.67
N GLU A 156 3.72 -20.35 1.85
CA GLU A 156 3.73 -20.23 0.39
C GLU A 156 2.29 -20.12 -0.10
N ALA A 157 2.03 -19.23 -1.08
CA ALA A 157 0.70 -19.06 -1.65
C ALA A 157 0.16 -20.36 -2.24
N ALA A 158 -1.15 -20.58 -2.15
CA ALA A 158 -1.82 -21.78 -2.69
C ALA A 158 -1.50 -21.99 -4.19
N ASP A 159 -1.45 -20.88 -4.92
CA ASP A 159 -0.96 -20.76 -6.29
C ASP A 159 -0.16 -19.44 -6.40
N PRO A 160 1.18 -19.48 -6.43
CA PRO A 160 2.01 -18.28 -6.53
C PRO A 160 1.73 -17.44 -7.77
N ALA A 161 1.37 -18.06 -8.90
CA ALA A 161 1.07 -17.34 -10.13
C ALA A 161 -0.29 -16.63 -10.05
N ALA A 162 -1.28 -17.27 -9.43
CA ALA A 162 -2.57 -16.62 -9.15
C ALA A 162 -2.44 -15.50 -8.11
N PHE A 163 -1.60 -15.68 -7.09
CA PHE A 163 -1.29 -14.63 -6.11
C PHE A 163 -0.65 -13.42 -6.78
N ASP A 164 0.41 -13.63 -7.59
CA ASP A 164 1.09 -12.56 -8.31
C ASP A 164 0.11 -11.82 -9.26
N ALA A 165 -0.72 -12.57 -9.99
CA ALA A 165 -1.75 -11.98 -10.86
C ALA A 165 -2.80 -11.17 -10.06
N ALA A 166 -3.26 -11.68 -8.92
CA ALA A 166 -4.19 -10.96 -8.06
C ALA A 166 -3.56 -9.68 -7.49
N LEU A 167 -2.32 -9.75 -7.04
CA LEU A 167 -1.59 -8.61 -6.51
C LEU A 167 -1.43 -7.51 -7.56
N ASP A 168 -1.11 -7.87 -8.80
CA ASP A 168 -0.98 -6.89 -9.89
C ASP A 168 -2.33 -6.21 -10.23
N GLU A 169 -3.43 -6.97 -10.21
CA GLU A 169 -4.79 -6.41 -10.38
C GLU A 169 -5.17 -5.49 -9.22
N TYR A 170 -4.93 -5.90 -7.98
CA TYR A 170 -5.20 -5.08 -6.80
C TYR A 170 -4.35 -3.80 -6.76
N ARG A 171 -3.07 -3.88 -7.15
CA ARG A 171 -2.21 -2.68 -7.29
C ARG A 171 -2.75 -1.70 -8.32
N ARG A 172 -3.21 -2.22 -9.46
CA ARG A 172 -3.84 -1.38 -10.49
C ARG A 172 -5.12 -0.74 -9.98
N GLY A 173 -5.95 -1.50 -9.26
CA GLY A 173 -7.16 -0.99 -8.61
C GLY A 173 -6.86 0.10 -7.58
N GLU A 174 -5.84 -0.09 -6.74
CA GLU A 174 -5.39 0.91 -5.76
C GLU A 174 -4.91 2.19 -6.45
N ALA A 175 -4.06 2.07 -7.47
CA ALA A 175 -3.58 3.22 -8.24
C ALA A 175 -4.73 3.98 -8.96
N ALA A 176 -5.80 3.28 -9.35
CA ALA A 176 -6.96 3.87 -10.01
C ALA A 176 -7.93 4.57 -9.03
N LEU A 177 -7.79 4.42 -7.71
CA LEU A 177 -8.68 5.10 -6.74
C LEU A 177 -8.47 6.61 -6.71
N VAL A 178 -7.23 7.04 -6.90
CA VAL A 178 -6.82 8.44 -6.81
C VAL A 178 -5.79 8.77 -7.90
N PRO A 179 -6.07 8.61 -9.21
CA PRO A 179 -5.06 8.85 -10.23
C PRO A 179 -4.61 10.32 -10.25
N ALA A 180 -3.38 10.55 -10.67
CA ALA A 180 -2.91 11.86 -11.09
C ALA A 180 -3.66 12.31 -12.36
N THR A 181 -3.84 13.60 -12.52
CA THR A 181 -4.31 14.20 -13.77
C THR A 181 -3.11 14.61 -14.63
N ILE A 182 -3.24 14.38 -15.94
CA ILE A 182 -2.24 14.78 -16.94
C ILE A 182 -2.82 15.90 -17.79
N GLU A 183 -2.11 17.03 -17.89
CA GLU A 183 -2.45 18.11 -18.81
C GLU A 183 -1.37 18.25 -19.88
N ARG A 184 -1.76 18.24 -21.16
CA ARG A 184 -0.84 18.43 -22.29
C ARG A 184 -1.05 19.79 -22.93
N THR A 185 0.01 20.59 -23.00
CA THR A 185 0.04 21.86 -23.73
C THR A 185 1.21 21.86 -24.71
N GLY A 186 0.90 21.72 -26.00
CA GLY A 186 1.92 21.62 -27.04
C GLY A 186 2.76 20.35 -26.90
N ASP A 187 4.09 20.49 -26.79
CA ASP A 187 5.05 19.40 -26.59
C ASP A 187 5.37 19.14 -25.10
N ARG A 188 4.61 19.73 -24.17
CA ARG A 188 4.84 19.64 -22.72
C ARG A 188 3.68 18.99 -21.99
N SER A 189 4.02 18.13 -21.03
CA SER A 189 3.09 17.38 -20.20
C SER A 189 3.26 17.79 -18.74
N ALA A 190 2.20 18.33 -18.13
CA ALA A 190 2.11 18.62 -16.70
C ALA A 190 1.41 17.46 -15.98
N VAL A 191 1.77 17.25 -14.72
CA VAL A 191 1.16 16.22 -13.86
C VAL A 191 0.70 16.91 -12.59
N ALA A 192 -0.53 16.65 -12.17
CA ALA A 192 -1.02 17.06 -10.86
C ALA A 192 -1.60 15.84 -10.14
N LEU A 193 -1.26 15.67 -8.85
CA LEU A 193 -1.86 14.63 -8.01
C LEU A 193 -2.14 15.18 -6.62
N GLU A 194 -3.16 14.61 -5.98
CA GLU A 194 -3.52 14.92 -4.60
C GLU A 194 -3.61 13.66 -3.76
N ARG A 195 -3.07 13.69 -2.55
CA ARG A 195 -3.05 12.56 -1.61
C ARG A 195 -3.30 13.05 -0.20
N VAL A 196 -4.21 12.40 0.52
CA VAL A 196 -4.29 12.56 1.97
C VAL A 196 -3.36 11.53 2.61
N LEU A 197 -2.36 12.02 3.32
CA LEU A 197 -1.36 11.21 4.03
C LEU A 197 -1.78 11.06 5.50
N ASP A 198 -1.79 9.83 6.01
CA ASP A 198 -2.11 9.49 7.42
C ASP A 198 -0.94 9.86 8.35
N ALA A 199 -0.56 11.14 8.35
CA ALA A 199 0.54 11.69 9.13
C ALA A 199 0.27 13.16 9.46
N PRO A 200 0.76 13.66 10.62
CA PRO A 200 0.63 15.06 10.98
C PRO A 200 1.46 15.94 10.05
N LEU A 201 0.99 17.17 9.81
CA LEU A 201 1.62 18.09 8.86
C LEU A 201 3.11 18.31 9.12
N GLY A 202 3.49 18.39 10.40
CA GLY A 202 4.90 18.52 10.79
C GLY A 202 5.75 17.34 10.29
N ASP A 203 5.27 16.11 10.41
CA ASP A 203 6.04 14.94 9.98
C ASP A 203 6.14 14.82 8.45
N VAL A 204 5.08 15.23 7.74
CA VAL A 204 5.13 15.37 6.27
C VAL A 204 6.13 16.44 5.87
N TRP A 205 6.13 17.60 6.52
CA TRP A 205 7.10 18.66 6.26
C TRP A 205 8.54 18.20 6.52
N ASP A 206 8.76 17.44 7.60
CA ASP A 206 10.04 16.82 7.92
C ASP A 206 10.47 15.85 6.83
N ALA A 207 9.53 15.04 6.31
CA ALA A 207 9.81 14.11 5.22
C ALA A 207 10.17 14.79 3.90
N LEU A 208 9.66 16.00 3.67
CA LEU A 208 9.96 16.81 2.48
C LEU A 208 11.24 17.64 2.60
N THR A 209 11.72 17.92 3.81
CA THR A 209 12.79 18.93 4.03
C THR A 209 14.02 18.43 4.77
N LEU A 210 13.98 17.25 5.40
CA LEU A 210 15.16 16.67 6.05
C LEU A 210 15.85 15.64 5.14
N PRO A 211 17.18 15.67 5.03
CA PRO A 211 17.94 14.84 4.09
C PRO A 211 17.69 13.35 4.25
N ASP A 212 17.77 12.84 5.49
CA ASP A 212 17.57 11.41 5.78
C ASP A 212 16.17 10.91 5.41
N ARG A 213 15.19 11.81 5.36
CA ARG A 213 13.81 11.48 5.02
C ARG A 213 13.54 11.64 3.53
N VAL A 214 14.00 12.74 2.91
CA VAL A 214 13.97 12.95 1.46
C VAL A 214 14.66 11.80 0.73
N GLY A 215 15.81 11.36 1.26
CA GLY A 215 16.60 10.25 0.75
C GLY A 215 15.87 8.91 0.65
N ARG A 216 14.79 8.72 1.41
CA ARG A 216 14.08 7.45 1.53
C ARG A 216 12.89 7.31 0.60
N TRP A 217 12.30 8.42 0.15
CA TRP A 217 11.12 8.39 -0.73
C TRP A 217 11.37 8.99 -2.11
N LEU A 218 12.30 9.95 -2.23
CA LEU A 218 12.61 10.57 -3.52
C LEU A 218 13.76 9.82 -4.20
N TRP A 219 15.00 10.06 -3.74
CA TRP A 219 16.21 9.37 -4.17
C TRP A 219 17.32 9.52 -3.12
N PRO A 220 18.28 8.57 -3.05
CA PRO A 220 19.38 8.65 -2.10
C PRO A 220 20.11 9.99 -2.15
N VAL A 221 20.41 10.56 -0.98
CA VAL A 221 21.16 11.82 -0.89
C VAL A 221 22.63 11.56 -1.16
N VAL A 222 23.14 12.17 -2.23
CA VAL A 222 24.58 12.21 -2.55
C VAL A 222 25.21 13.39 -1.84
N GLU A 223 24.70 14.60 -2.07
CA GLU A 223 25.17 15.83 -1.45
C GLU A 223 24.00 16.65 -0.91
N TRP A 224 24.17 17.22 0.29
CA TRP A 224 23.19 18.08 0.93
C TRP A 224 23.79 19.47 1.21
N PRO A 225 23.05 20.56 0.95
CA PRO A 225 23.62 21.90 1.00
C PRO A 225 24.04 22.31 2.42
N ASP A 226 25.27 22.81 2.53
CA ASP A 226 25.91 23.37 3.73
C ASP A 226 25.84 22.49 4.99
N ASP A 227 25.73 21.16 4.84
CA ASP A 227 25.62 20.25 5.97
C ASP A 227 26.19 18.85 5.68
N PRO A 228 27.49 18.62 5.95
CA PRO A 228 28.09 17.30 5.82
C PRO A 228 27.57 16.28 6.85
N VAL A 229 26.83 16.72 7.88
CA VAL A 229 26.23 15.88 8.94
C VAL A 229 24.77 15.52 8.63
N ARG A 230 24.12 16.22 7.67
CA ARG A 230 22.75 15.97 7.19
C ARG A 230 21.68 16.12 8.29
N GLU A 231 21.72 17.20 9.07
CA GLU A 231 20.75 17.48 10.15
C GLU A 231 19.86 18.70 9.85
N ARG A 232 20.25 19.55 8.90
CA ARG A 232 19.58 20.81 8.57
C ARG A 232 18.50 20.63 7.51
N ARG A 233 17.37 21.31 7.72
CA ARG A 233 16.30 21.46 6.72
C ARG A 233 16.72 22.30 5.53
N LEU A 234 16.09 22.03 4.39
CA LEU A 234 16.16 22.85 3.19
C LEU A 234 15.70 24.30 3.42
N ARG A 235 16.28 25.20 2.63
CA ARG A 235 15.98 26.64 2.52
C ARG A 235 15.85 27.03 1.05
N ALA A 236 15.20 28.16 0.78
CA ALA A 236 15.20 28.71 -0.57
C ALA A 236 16.64 29.00 -1.05
N GLY A 237 16.95 28.61 -2.29
CA GLY A 237 18.27 28.71 -2.91
C GLY A 237 19.21 27.54 -2.62
N ASP A 238 18.83 26.59 -1.75
CA ASP A 238 19.60 25.38 -1.52
C ASP A 238 19.62 24.49 -2.77
N VAL A 239 20.76 23.83 -3.04
CA VAL A 239 20.88 22.83 -4.11
C VAL A 239 21.20 21.47 -3.48
N MET A 240 20.31 20.49 -3.70
CA MET A 240 20.51 19.10 -3.27
C MET A 240 20.88 18.22 -4.46
N ARG A 241 21.74 17.21 -4.21
CA ARG A 241 22.11 16.21 -5.22
C ARG A 241 21.63 14.84 -4.80
N LEU A 242 20.74 14.26 -5.58
CA LEU A 242 20.11 12.98 -5.28
C LEU A 242 20.33 11.96 -6.40
N GLY A 243 20.48 10.69 -6.06
CA GLY A 243 20.65 9.61 -7.06
C GLY A 243 21.72 8.60 -6.66
N ASP A 244 22.32 7.96 -7.66
CA ASP A 244 23.41 6.99 -7.48
C ASP A 244 24.68 7.50 -8.16
N GLU A 245 25.71 7.80 -7.36
CA GLU A 245 27.01 8.26 -7.86
C GLU A 245 27.78 7.19 -8.66
N ASN A 246 27.40 5.92 -8.50
CA ASN A 246 28.03 4.81 -9.20
C ASN A 246 27.46 4.59 -10.61
N VAL A 247 26.38 5.30 -10.97
CA VAL A 247 25.72 5.20 -12.27
C VAL A 247 25.82 6.53 -13.01
N GLU A 248 26.49 6.52 -14.16
CA GLU A 248 26.70 7.72 -14.96
C GLU A 248 25.36 8.38 -15.35
N GLY A 249 25.20 9.65 -15.01
CA GLY A 249 23.99 10.43 -15.29
C GLY A 249 22.79 10.13 -14.37
N ALA A 250 22.95 9.31 -13.32
CA ALA A 250 21.88 9.01 -12.38
C ALA A 250 21.76 10.00 -11.21
N VAL A 251 22.72 10.93 -11.06
CA VAL A 251 22.64 12.00 -10.06
C VAL A 251 21.94 13.21 -10.65
N GLN A 252 20.88 13.66 -9.97
CA GLN A 252 20.10 14.85 -10.29
C GLN A 252 20.45 15.98 -9.33
N GLU A 253 20.61 17.20 -9.86
CA GLU A 253 20.74 18.42 -9.07
C GLU A 253 19.38 19.13 -9.01
N LEU A 254 18.90 19.40 -7.81
CA LEU A 254 17.61 20.04 -7.57
C LEU A 254 17.83 21.32 -6.74
N GLU A 255 17.51 22.46 -7.33
CA GLU A 255 17.56 23.77 -6.66
C GLU A 255 16.19 24.08 -6.05
N VAL A 256 16.15 24.46 -4.78
CA VAL A 256 14.95 24.92 -4.09
C VAL A 256 14.63 26.34 -4.54
N LEU A 257 13.62 26.48 -5.39
CA LEU A 257 13.19 27.75 -5.97
C LEU A 257 12.38 28.59 -4.99
N ASP A 258 11.51 27.94 -4.23
CA ASP A 258 10.65 28.60 -3.26
C ASP A 258 10.30 27.64 -2.11
N LEU A 259 10.22 28.18 -0.90
CA LEU A 259 10.00 27.41 0.31
C LEU A 259 9.23 28.23 1.33
N HIS A 260 8.03 27.76 1.67
CA HIS A 260 7.23 28.28 2.76
C HIS A 260 7.09 27.19 3.81
N GLU A 261 7.62 27.47 5.01
CA GLU A 261 7.63 26.51 6.11
C GLU A 261 6.23 25.92 6.33
N ARG A 262 6.15 24.58 6.35
CA ARG A 262 4.92 23.83 6.62
C ARG A 262 3.78 24.12 5.64
N ALA A 263 4.09 24.60 4.44
CA ALA A 263 3.09 24.94 3.44
C ALA A 263 3.50 24.57 2.01
N GLN A 264 4.74 24.88 1.60
CA GLN A 264 5.15 24.72 0.21
C GLN A 264 6.65 24.44 0.07
N LEU A 265 6.99 23.50 -0.81
CA LEU A 265 8.33 23.27 -1.32
C LEU A 265 8.26 23.25 -2.85
N ARG A 266 9.04 24.11 -3.50
CA ARG A 266 9.18 24.13 -4.95
C ARG A 266 10.63 24.01 -5.35
N PHE A 267 10.95 23.10 -6.26
CA PHE A 267 12.30 22.85 -6.73
C PHE A 267 12.36 22.62 -8.23
N THR A 268 13.56 22.77 -8.81
CA THR A 268 13.79 22.54 -10.24
C THR A 268 13.58 21.08 -10.62
N TRP A 269 13.12 20.85 -11.85
CA TRP A 269 12.96 19.51 -12.40
C TRP A 269 13.24 19.54 -13.90
N GLY A 270 14.49 19.22 -14.29
CA GLY A 270 14.95 19.38 -15.67
C GLY A 270 14.85 20.84 -16.13
N ASP A 271 14.11 21.09 -17.22
CA ASP A 271 13.81 22.44 -17.72
C ASP A 271 12.50 23.04 -17.14
N SER A 272 11.98 22.44 -16.08
CA SER A 272 10.70 22.72 -15.45
C SER A 272 10.87 22.81 -13.91
N ALA A 273 9.77 22.72 -13.18
CA ALA A 273 9.76 22.69 -11.73
C ALA A 273 8.63 21.81 -11.18
N VAL A 274 8.80 21.39 -9.93
CA VAL A 274 7.80 20.64 -9.17
C VAL A 274 7.47 21.46 -7.93
N SER A 275 6.18 21.64 -7.69
CA SER A 275 5.63 22.26 -6.48
C SER A 275 4.90 21.21 -5.65
N ILE A 276 5.27 21.09 -4.38
CA ILE A 276 4.55 20.31 -3.38
C ILE A 276 3.95 21.29 -2.39
N ARG A 277 2.63 21.28 -2.25
CA ARG A 277 1.89 22.01 -1.21
C ARG A 277 1.33 21.04 -0.20
N ILE A 278 1.36 21.42 1.07
CA ILE A 278 0.80 20.62 2.16
C ILE A 278 -0.17 21.45 3.00
N GLU A 279 -1.29 20.84 3.36
CA GLU A 279 -2.36 21.47 4.14
C GLU A 279 -2.91 20.48 5.18
N GLU A 280 -3.24 20.96 6.37
CA GLU A 280 -3.82 20.13 7.42
C GLU A 280 -5.29 19.81 7.10
N THR A 281 -5.68 18.56 7.30
CA THR A 281 -7.06 18.09 7.13
C THR A 281 -7.50 17.31 8.37
N ARG A 282 -8.79 16.94 8.43
CA ARG A 282 -9.29 16.13 9.55
C ARG A 282 -8.65 14.74 9.63
N ASP A 283 -8.27 14.18 8.48
CA ASP A 283 -7.87 12.79 8.30
C ASP A 283 -6.34 12.65 8.12
N GLY A 284 -5.58 13.75 8.30
CA GLY A 284 -4.13 13.80 8.12
C GLY A 284 -3.69 15.05 7.35
N THR A 285 -2.72 14.90 6.45
CA THR A 285 -2.18 16.02 5.66
C THR A 285 -2.50 15.83 4.19
N LEU A 286 -3.17 16.81 3.57
CA LEU A 286 -3.33 16.85 2.12
C LEU A 286 -2.01 17.29 1.50
N LEU A 287 -1.46 16.47 0.60
CA LEU A 287 -0.35 16.80 -0.27
C LEU A 287 -0.89 17.00 -1.68
N SER A 288 -0.67 18.19 -2.24
CA SER A 288 -0.93 18.49 -3.66
C SER A 288 0.42 18.68 -4.35
N LEU A 289 0.72 17.80 -5.31
CA LEU A 289 1.92 17.88 -6.13
C LEU A 289 1.56 18.33 -7.54
N VAL A 290 2.30 19.31 -8.05
CA VAL A 290 2.21 19.78 -9.44
C VAL A 290 3.60 19.75 -10.05
N GLN A 291 3.79 18.93 -11.06
CA GLN A 291 4.89 19.04 -11.99
C GLN A 291 4.46 19.97 -13.13
N ASP A 292 5.13 21.10 -13.28
CA ASP A 292 4.92 22.00 -14.40
C ASP A 292 5.24 21.27 -15.72
N GLY A 293 4.68 21.73 -16.84
CA GLY A 293 4.82 21.03 -18.12
C GLY A 293 6.28 20.70 -18.45
N VAL A 294 6.61 19.43 -18.65
CA VAL A 294 7.95 18.92 -19.05
C VAL A 294 7.85 18.36 -20.46
N LYS A 295 8.89 18.52 -21.27
CA LYS A 295 8.96 17.89 -22.60
C LYS A 295 9.11 16.38 -22.49
N ASP A 296 8.56 15.66 -23.47
CA ASP A 296 8.90 14.26 -23.62
C ASP A 296 10.41 14.13 -23.83
N THR A 297 11.05 13.30 -23.03
CA THR A 297 12.51 13.14 -23.01
C THR A 297 12.87 11.69 -23.27
N PHE A 298 13.98 11.46 -23.96
CA PHE A 298 14.52 10.11 -24.10
C PHE A 298 15.53 9.88 -22.98
N GLY A 299 15.34 8.86 -22.16
CA GLY A 299 16.20 8.59 -21.00
C GLY A 299 16.13 7.13 -20.57
N ALA A 300 17.27 6.58 -20.13
CA ALA A 300 17.39 5.17 -19.72
C ALA A 300 16.84 4.16 -20.76
N GLY A 301 17.09 4.42 -22.05
CA GLY A 301 16.72 3.52 -23.14
C GLY A 301 15.24 3.53 -23.54
N ARG A 302 14.41 4.43 -22.98
CA ARG A 302 12.99 4.57 -23.36
C ARG A 302 12.55 6.04 -23.44
N LEU A 303 11.48 6.27 -24.20
CA LEU A 303 10.78 7.55 -24.18
C LEU A 303 10.10 7.71 -22.83
N ARG A 304 10.35 8.83 -22.14
CA ARG A 304 9.62 9.29 -20.97
C ARG A 304 8.55 10.25 -21.46
N SER A 305 7.32 9.83 -21.32
CA SER A 305 6.12 10.55 -21.75
C SER A 305 5.24 10.89 -20.56
N ALA A 306 4.11 11.55 -20.79
CA ALA A 306 3.19 11.95 -19.71
C ALA A 306 2.79 10.81 -18.73
N PRO A 307 2.40 9.61 -19.20
CA PRO A 307 2.14 8.46 -18.31
C PRO A 307 3.35 8.05 -17.46
N ASP A 308 4.57 8.22 -17.98
CA ASP A 308 5.78 7.89 -17.23
C ASP A 308 6.02 8.85 -16.07
N PHE A 309 5.80 10.15 -16.31
CA PHE A 309 5.90 11.17 -15.28
C PHE A 309 4.82 10.97 -14.22
N ALA A 310 3.57 10.71 -14.63
CA ALA A 310 2.46 10.45 -13.72
C ALA A 310 2.70 9.20 -12.86
N ALA A 311 3.11 8.08 -13.47
CA ALA A 311 3.45 6.86 -12.75
C ALA A 311 4.65 7.07 -11.81
N GLY A 312 5.67 7.82 -12.25
CA GLY A 312 6.82 8.17 -11.43
C GLY A 312 6.42 8.90 -10.16
N TRP A 313 5.69 10.02 -10.29
CA TRP A 313 5.23 10.78 -9.12
C TRP A 313 4.26 10.00 -8.24
N HIS A 314 3.36 9.22 -8.83
CA HIS A 314 2.47 8.34 -8.08
C HIS A 314 3.29 7.43 -7.16
N THR A 315 4.23 6.66 -7.73
CA THR A 315 5.05 5.73 -6.97
C THR A 315 5.90 6.44 -5.90
N LEU A 316 6.47 7.61 -6.20
CA LEU A 316 7.26 8.35 -5.20
C LEU A 316 6.39 8.80 -4.00
N ILE A 317 5.15 9.21 -4.24
CA ILE A 317 4.22 9.60 -3.17
C ILE A 317 3.68 8.39 -2.40
N ASP A 318 3.53 7.24 -3.05
CA ASP A 318 3.25 5.97 -2.38
C ASP A 318 4.40 5.58 -1.42
N GLN A 319 5.66 5.75 -1.87
CA GLN A 319 6.83 5.54 -1.02
C GLN A 319 6.85 6.50 0.17
N LEU A 320 6.51 7.78 -0.05
CA LEU A 320 6.37 8.76 1.03
C LEU A 320 5.29 8.33 2.03
N THR A 321 4.17 7.77 1.55
CA THR A 321 3.08 7.30 2.41
C THR A 321 3.54 6.15 3.31
N LEU A 322 4.27 5.17 2.77
CA LEU A 322 4.81 4.06 3.54
C LEU A 322 5.91 4.50 4.52
N LEU A 323 6.79 5.42 4.09
CA LEU A 323 7.82 6.01 4.96
C LEU A 323 7.20 6.68 6.20
N LEU A 324 6.12 7.43 6.02
CA LEU A 324 5.41 8.10 7.12
C LEU A 324 4.75 7.10 8.07
N ALA A 325 4.30 5.96 7.56
CA ALA A 325 3.80 4.84 8.36
C ALA A 325 4.90 4.00 9.01
N GLY A 326 6.18 4.25 8.70
CA GLY A 326 7.31 3.45 9.17
C GLY A 326 7.41 2.08 8.51
N LEU A 327 6.88 1.94 7.29
CA LEU A 327 6.82 0.69 6.53
C LEU A 327 7.75 0.73 5.33
N SER A 328 8.25 -0.43 4.93
CA SER A 328 9.07 -0.60 3.72
C SER A 328 8.22 -0.63 2.46
N VAL A 329 8.82 -0.23 1.34
CA VAL A 329 8.17 -0.22 0.02
C VAL A 329 8.18 -1.62 -0.58
N PRO A 330 7.02 -2.25 -0.84
CA PRO A 330 6.97 -3.58 -1.42
C PRO A 330 7.25 -3.53 -2.92
N ALA A 331 8.41 -4.04 -3.35
CA ALA A 331 8.79 -4.21 -4.77
C ALA A 331 8.47 -2.97 -5.66
N PRO A 332 9.23 -1.86 -5.51
CA PRO A 332 8.92 -0.56 -6.12
C PRO A 332 8.68 -0.59 -7.65
N GLY A 333 9.37 -1.49 -8.37
CA GLY A 333 9.21 -1.63 -9.82
C GLY A 333 7.80 -2.08 -10.24
N ARG A 334 7.19 -3.02 -9.50
CA ARG A 334 5.83 -3.50 -9.80
C ARG A 334 4.76 -2.45 -9.47
N LEU A 335 5.00 -1.59 -8.47
CA LEU A 335 4.10 -0.45 -8.18
C LEU A 335 4.07 0.55 -9.33
N TRP A 336 5.25 0.87 -9.89
CA TRP A 336 5.34 1.76 -11.04
C TRP A 336 4.62 1.19 -12.27
N GLU A 337 4.79 -0.10 -12.57
CA GLU A 337 4.10 -0.76 -13.69
C GLU A 337 2.58 -0.70 -13.55
N ALA A 338 2.05 -0.99 -12.36
CA ALA A 338 0.62 -0.90 -12.09
C ALA A 338 0.08 0.52 -12.29
N ALA A 339 0.76 1.53 -11.76
CA ALA A 339 0.38 2.93 -11.95
C ALA A 339 0.50 3.36 -13.42
N TYR A 340 1.55 2.97 -14.13
CA TYR A 340 1.74 3.28 -15.55
C TYR A 340 0.59 2.75 -16.40
N LEU A 341 0.12 1.53 -16.15
CA LEU A 341 -1.00 0.95 -16.88
C LEU A 341 -2.31 1.74 -16.70
N VAL A 342 -2.51 2.38 -15.54
CA VAL A 342 -3.65 3.30 -15.33
C VAL A 342 -3.52 4.51 -16.26
N TYR A 343 -2.38 5.20 -16.24
CA TYR A 343 -2.18 6.43 -17.01
C TYR A 343 -1.97 6.23 -18.51
N ALA A 344 -1.49 5.06 -18.93
CA ALA A 344 -1.31 4.72 -20.34
C ALA A 344 -2.60 4.24 -21.01
N GLY A 345 -3.61 3.86 -20.21
CA GLY A 345 -4.93 3.43 -20.67
C GLY A 345 -5.95 4.57 -20.83
N GLU A 346 -5.67 5.76 -20.29
CA GLU A 346 -6.46 7.00 -20.43
C GLU A 346 -6.22 7.71 -21.78
#